data_AF-X8DU32-F1
#
_entry.id   AF-X8DU32-F1
#
_cell.length_a   1.000
_cell.length_b   1.000
_cell.length_c   1.000
_cell.angle_alpha   90.00
_cell.angle_beta   90.00
_cell.angle_gamma   90.00
#
_symmetry.space_group_name_H-M   'P 1'
#
loop_
_entity.id
_entity.type
_entity.pdbx_description
1 polymer ?
#
loop_
_entity_poly.entity_id
_entity_poly.type
_entity_poly.pdbx_seq_one_letter_code
_entity_poly.pdbx_strand_id
1 'polypeptide(L)' 'MTAVYNAANETAAAAFLDGRIGFRSIVRTIADVLDAASQWEGTSAEPATVDDVLDAQRWAGQQAAQFIFAEENRT' A
#
# COMPACT_ATOMS: atom_id res chain seq x y z
N MET A 1 7.46 7.05 -5.76
CA MET A 1 7.63 5.96 -4.76
C MET A 1 7.24 6.38 -3.34
N THR A 2 7.64 7.55 -2.84
CA THR A 2 7.38 7.98 -1.43
C THR A 2 5.90 7.96 -1.03
N ALA A 3 5.02 8.49 -1.89
CA ALA A 3 3.58 8.52 -1.65
C ALA A 3 2.95 7.12 -1.53
N VAL A 4 3.39 6.19 -2.38
CA VAL A 4 2.94 4.78 -2.38
C VAL A 4 3.38 4.09 -1.10
N TYR A 5 4.67 4.23 -0.74
CA TYR A 5 5.21 3.63 0.48
C TYR A 5 4.49 4.14 1.73
N ASN A 6 4.32 5.45 1.87
CA ASN A 6 3.67 6.04 3.04
C ASN A 6 2.22 5.57 3.17
N ALA A 7 1.45 5.62 2.08
CA ALA A 7 0.06 5.17 2.10
C ALA A 7 -0.08 3.66 2.41
N ALA A 8 0.80 2.83 1.86
CA ALA A 8 0.84 1.40 2.18
C ALA A 8 1.19 1.16 3.65
N ASN A 9 2.20 1.87 4.17
CA ASN A 9 2.63 1.77 5.56
C ASN A 9 1.54 2.24 6.53
N GLU A 10 0.89 3.38 6.29
CA GLU A 10 -0.19 3.89 7.14
C GLU A 10 -1.39 2.94 7.18
N THR A 11 -1.78 2.39 6.02
CA THR A 11 -2.88 1.43 5.93
C THR A 11 -2.56 0.14 6.68
N ALA A 12 -1.35 -0.39 6.52
CA ALA A 12 -0.92 -1.61 7.21
C ALA A 12 -0.70 -1.40 8.71
N ALA A 13 -0.14 -0.25 9.10
CA ALA A 13 0.03 0.13 10.50
C ALA A 13 -1.32 0.26 11.21
N ALA A 14 -2.33 0.87 10.56
CA ALA A 14 -3.68 0.94 11.10
C ALA A 14 -4.27 -0.46 11.33
N ALA A 15 -4.18 -1.36 10.35
CA ALA A 15 -4.67 -2.74 10.52
C ALA A 15 -3.92 -3.50 11.62
N PHE A 16 -2.61 -3.27 11.78
CA PHE A 16 -1.84 -3.86 12.88
C PHE A 16 -2.30 -3.33 14.25
N LEU A 17 -2.49 -2.01 14.36
CA LEU A 17 -2.97 -1.37 15.59
C LEU A 17 -4.40 -1.82 15.96
N ASP A 18 -5.23 -2.12 14.96
CA ASP A 18 -6.56 -2.71 15.13
C ASP A 18 -6.52 -4.23 15.46
N GLY A 19 -5.32 -4.84 15.53
CA GLY A 19 -5.16 -6.26 15.84
C GLY A 19 -5.58 -7.21 14.70
N ARG A 20 -5.77 -6.69 13.50
CA ARG A 20 -6.25 -7.43 12.31
C ARG A 20 -5.13 -8.24 11.65
N ILE A 21 -3.90 -7.73 11.67
CA ILE A 21 -2.73 -8.38 11.08
C ILE A 21 -1.55 -8.41 12.06
N GLY A 22 -0.59 -9.30 11.82
CA GLY A 22 0.65 -9.37 12.60
C GLY A 22 1.70 -8.36 12.14
N PHE A 23 2.75 -8.15 12.95
CA PHE A 23 3.82 -7.20 12.62
C PHE A 23 4.53 -7.53 11.29
N ARG A 24 4.77 -8.82 11.00
CA ARG A 24 5.40 -9.26 9.74
C ARG A 24 4.54 -8.96 8.51
N SER A 25 3.23 -8.91 8.70
CA SER A 25 2.25 -8.62 7.66
C SER A 25 2.40 -7.20 7.14
N ILE A 26 2.80 -6.25 8.00
CA ILE A 26 3.07 -4.86 7.58
C ILE A 26 4.12 -4.82 6.47
N VAL A 27 5.27 -5.45 6.70
CA VAL A 27 6.37 -5.44 5.73
C VAL A 27 6.00 -6.20 4.46
N ARG A 28 5.27 -7.31 4.58
CA ARG A 28 4.75 -8.05 3.43
C ARG A 28 3.79 -7.20 2.59
N THR A 29 2.80 -6.56 3.21
CA THR A 29 1.84 -5.69 2.51
C THR A 29 2.57 -4.55 1.80
N ILE A 30 3.55 -3.92 2.43
CA ILE A 30 4.35 -2.87 1.78
C ILE A 30 5.09 -3.41 0.57
N ALA A 31 5.74 -4.58 0.69
CA ALA A 31 6.43 -5.21 -0.43
C ALA A 31 5.48 -5.54 -1.59
N ASP A 32 4.33 -6.17 -1.28
CA ASP A 32 3.32 -6.53 -2.28
C ASP A 32 2.76 -5.28 -3.02
N VAL A 33 2.56 -4.17 -2.31
CA VAL A 33 2.11 -2.90 -2.93
C VAL A 33 3.20 -2.28 -3.81
N LEU A 34 4.47 -2.29 -3.37
CA LEU A 34 5.57 -1.77 -4.18
C LEU A 34 5.79 -2.62 -5.45
N ASP A 35 5.67 -3.94 -5.34
CA ASP A 35 5.74 -4.85 -6.48
C ASP A 35 4.58 -4.60 -7.45
N ALA A 36 3.35 -4.38 -6.95
CA ALA A 36 2.22 -3.98 -7.79
C ALA A 36 2.44 -2.61 -8.45
N ALA A 37 3.10 -1.67 -7.76
CA ALA A 37 3.35 -0.33 -8.28
C ALA A 37 4.36 -0.37 -9.43
N SER A 38 5.32 -1.29 -9.41
CA SER A 38 6.26 -1.48 -10.51
C SER A 38 5.57 -1.81 -11.84
N GLN A 39 4.33 -2.32 -11.80
CA GLN A 39 3.51 -2.68 -12.95
C GLN A 39 2.47 -1.60 -13.31
N TRP A 40 2.29 -0.56 -12.48
CA TRP A 40 1.35 0.52 -12.72
C TRP A 40 2.01 1.62 -13.57
N GLU A 41 1.40 1.96 -14.72
CA GLU A 41 1.93 2.95 -15.67
C GLU A 41 2.13 4.35 -15.07
N GLY A 42 1.36 4.71 -14.03
CA GLY A 42 1.47 5.99 -13.30
C GLY A 42 2.73 6.14 -12.45
N THR A 43 3.58 5.11 -12.37
CA THR A 43 4.83 5.10 -11.59
C THR A 43 6.08 5.27 -12.44
N SER A 44 5.96 5.25 -13.77
CA SER A 44 7.10 5.41 -14.70
C SER A 44 7.62 6.85 -14.78
N ALA A 45 6.85 7.83 -14.29
CA ALA A 45 7.29 9.21 -14.08
C ALA A 45 7.23 9.54 -12.59
N GLU A 46 8.18 10.33 -12.09
CA GLU A 46 8.02 10.93 -10.76
C GLU A 46 6.72 11.77 -10.77
N PRO A 47 5.88 11.68 -9.72
CA PRO A 47 4.68 12.51 -9.61
C PRO A 47 5.05 13.97 -9.81
N ALA A 48 4.53 14.60 -10.86
CA ALA A 48 4.90 15.96 -11.23
C ALA A 48 3.96 16.99 -10.60
N THR A 49 2.77 16.55 -10.18
CA THR A 49 1.71 17.38 -9.61
C THR A 49 1.20 16.84 -8.27
N VAL A 50 0.50 17.68 -7.52
CA VAL A 50 -0.19 17.27 -6.29
C VAL A 50 -1.25 16.21 -6.59
N ASP A 51 -1.94 16.32 -7.72
CA ASP A 51 -2.98 15.36 -8.12
C ASP A 51 -2.36 13.98 -8.37
N ASP A 52 -1.20 13.90 -9.02
CA ASP A 52 -0.46 12.63 -9.21
C ASP A 52 -0.09 11.98 -7.86
N VAL A 53 0.32 12.79 -6.88
CA VAL A 53 0.63 12.32 -5.52
C VAL A 53 -0.62 11.81 -4.81
N LEU A 54 -1.74 12.51 -4.95
CA LEU A 54 -3.02 12.10 -4.36
C LEU A 54 -3.56 10.82 -5.02
N ASP A 55 -3.42 10.67 -6.33
CA ASP A 55 -3.77 9.44 -7.06
C ASP A 55 -2.91 8.27 -6.61
N ALA A 56 -1.59 8.46 -6.51
CA ALA A 56 -0.67 7.44 -6.03
C ALA A 56 -1.00 6.99 -4.59
N GLN A 57 -1.33 7.93 -3.70
CA GLN A 57 -1.75 7.62 -2.32
C GLN A 57 -3.05 6.82 -2.29
N ARG A 58 -4.07 7.25 -3.04
CA ARG A 58 -5.37 6.55 -3.11
C ARG A 58 -5.21 5.14 -3.63
N TRP A 59 -4.48 4.98 -4.73
CA TRP A 59 -4.21 3.67 -5.32
C TRP A 59 -3.48 2.75 -4.34
N ALA A 60 -2.41 3.24 -3.69
CA ALA A 60 -1.62 2.45 -2.76
C ALA A 60 -2.43 2.02 -1.53
N GLY A 61 -3.26 2.90 -0.97
CA GLY A 61 -4.15 2.56 0.14
C GLY A 61 -5.17 1.47 -0.25
N GLN A 62 -5.74 1.55 -1.45
CA GLN A 62 -6.65 0.52 -1.96
C GLN A 62 -5.96 -0.84 -2.15
N GLN A 63 -4.75 -0.86 -2.71
CA GLN A 63 -3.97 -2.09 -2.87
C GLN A 63 -3.59 -2.70 -1.52
N ALA A 64 -3.11 -1.89 -0.58
CA ALA A 64 -2.79 -2.35 0.78
C ALA A 64 -4.02 -2.98 1.45
N ALA A 65 -5.19 -2.34 1.36
CA ALA A 65 -6.44 -2.88 1.89
C ALA A 65 -6.82 -4.25 1.27
N GLN A 66 -6.59 -4.43 -0.03
CA GLN A 66 -6.84 -5.71 -0.71
C GLN A 66 -5.91 -6.82 -0.20
N PHE A 67 -4.62 -6.54 -0.03
CA PHE A 67 -3.67 -7.53 0.49
C PHE A 67 -3.94 -7.89 1.95
N ILE A 68 -4.29 -6.89 2.77
CA ILE A 68 -4.70 -7.11 4.17
C ILE A 68 -5.92 -8.02 4.23
N PHE A 69 -6.96 -7.70 3.45
CA PHE A 69 -8.16 -8.53 3.39
C PHE A 69 -7.86 -9.97 2.95
N ALA A 70 -7.01 -10.15 1.94
CA ALA A 70 -6.60 -11.47 1.49
C ALA A 70 -5.83 -12.26 2.57
N GLU A 71 -5.09 -11.58 3.42
CA GLU A 71 -4.37 -12.19 4.54
C GLU A 71 -5.28 -12.59 5.69
N GLU A 72 -6.23 -11.74 6.08
CA GLU A 72 -7.20 -12.02 7.13
C GLU A 72 -8.00 -13.30 6.84
N ASN A 73 -8.27 -13.57 5.56
CA ASN A 73 -9.04 -14.74 5.11
C ASN A 73 -8.19 -16.00 4.82
N ARG A 74 -6.87 -16.00 5.10
CA ARG A 74 -6.01 -17.19 4.96
C ARG A 74 -5.93 -18.06 6.23
N THR A 75 -6.50 -17.60 7.33
CA THR A 75 -6.43 -18.27 8.65
C THR A 75 -7.77 -18.92 8.98
#